data_AF-H3BHC7-F1
#
_entry.id   AF-H3BHC7-F1
#
_cell.length_a   1.000
_cell.length_b   1.000
_cell.length_c   1.000
_cell.angle_alpha   90.00
_cell.angle_beta   90.00
_cell.angle_gamma   90.00
#
_symmetry.space_group_name_H-M   'P 1'
#
loop_
_entity.id
_entity.type
_entity.pdbx_description
1 polymer ?
#
loop_
_entity_poly.entity_id
_entity_poly.type
_entity_poly.pdbx_seq_one_letter_code
_entity_poly.pdbx_strand_id
1 'polypeptide(L)'
;QQKMALSVLNDMLNFDNGSMVSFDLNGRYELDSLSFQTKTMRSFFAKHPETLFVHRTHNPSGKVLYTFFLEGRESGGENEKEDGVDVNIVHFAVPRDEGLDSLSQMCKRFKEMNPEWVRIKTIFVDNTFQGAAAFLREFMAEVMLSVFHMAKFVQQKIRMMNIGFTRESLLLTALRNAMYTATEANLETLHRLLKAFSHWDFFQYLNNNWFTNKKIWDWYRKKNYTACVKHFQGLEAVVQKTDNFFSKKVALEMSIFDLVKDIHANGFNQTSESGDTMKASVENSAEKSKTCEIKTSNVSAQAELDDTGPSTSKDLSPVHGGKPKPSNPMEQKQDDMEIEDKIKKSLVDTCIEPASELCFSELAISQKSVQLMSTNDNDINIQILEDTHHVDKKGLKSCSCHFNQAYGLPCRHIFAVLNADRKGLRKEMIPEHWQKRSDLPSHSNDGLLDVLRSSGDNSEKLLRIKALTKQISRLLAQCNSMEFQHRYSTLRELADNWIGPYLQVKL
;
A
#
# COMPACT_ATOMS: atom_id res chain seq x y z
N GLN A 1 -2.06 34.95 -19.42
CA GLN A 1 -1.13 33.82 -19.18
C GLN A 1 0.20 34.29 -18.59
N GLN A 2 0.96 35.18 -19.23
CA GLN A 2 2.22 35.72 -18.64
C GLN A 2 2.07 36.32 -17.23
N LYS A 3 1.03 37.13 -16.98
CA LYS A 3 0.73 37.66 -15.62
C LYS A 3 0.36 36.57 -14.61
N MET A 4 -0.23 35.47 -15.08
CA MET A 4 -0.65 34.34 -14.22
C MET A 4 0.56 33.50 -13.83
N ALA A 5 1.45 33.18 -14.76
CA ALA A 5 2.71 32.48 -14.46
C ALA A 5 3.58 33.27 -13.48
N LEU A 6 3.75 34.57 -13.70
CA LEU A 6 4.51 35.43 -12.79
C LEU A 6 3.85 35.57 -11.41
N SER A 7 2.51 35.62 -11.34
CA SER A 7 1.78 35.63 -10.07
C SER A 7 2.05 34.35 -9.28
N VAL A 8 1.91 33.19 -9.92
CA VAL A 8 2.14 31.89 -9.29
C VAL A 8 3.58 31.76 -8.80
N LEU A 9 4.57 32.17 -9.61
CA LEU A 9 5.98 32.13 -9.21
C LEU A 9 6.27 33.10 -8.04
N ASN A 10 5.61 34.26 -8.01
CA ASN A 10 5.72 35.17 -6.88
C ASN A 10 5.09 34.57 -5.61
N ASP A 11 3.97 33.88 -5.74
CA ASP A 11 3.33 33.16 -4.64
C ASP A 11 4.23 32.01 -4.14
N MET A 12 4.93 31.31 -5.03
CA MET A 12 5.94 30.29 -4.67
C MET A 12 7.17 30.88 -3.95
N LEU A 13 7.60 32.10 -4.29
CA LEU A 13 8.67 32.79 -3.57
C LEU A 13 8.21 33.27 -2.19
N ASN A 14 6.95 33.69 -2.08
CA ASN A 14 6.35 34.14 -0.83
C ASN A 14 5.91 32.98 0.08
N PHE A 15 6.04 31.72 -0.39
CA PHE A 15 5.64 30.52 0.35
C PHE A 15 6.51 30.27 1.59
N ASP A 16 7.82 30.55 1.50
CA ASP A 16 8.78 30.46 2.61
C ASP A 16 9.94 31.44 2.38
N ASN A 17 10.29 32.20 3.42
CA ASN A 17 11.40 33.15 3.40
C ASN A 17 12.73 32.42 3.15
N GLY A 18 13.23 32.53 1.92
CA GLY A 18 14.46 31.87 1.47
C GLY A 18 14.24 30.77 0.43
N SER A 19 13.01 30.62 -0.08
CA SER A 19 12.72 29.84 -1.28
C SER A 19 13.45 30.41 -2.50
N MET A 20 13.89 29.53 -3.38
CA MET A 20 14.57 29.85 -4.64
C MET A 20 13.77 29.30 -5.80
N VAL A 21 13.57 30.15 -6.80
CA VAL A 21 12.91 29.81 -8.07
C VAL A 21 13.84 30.28 -9.20
N SER A 22 14.10 29.41 -10.17
CA SER A 22 14.75 29.75 -11.45
C SER A 22 13.85 29.24 -12.57
N PHE A 23 13.57 30.05 -13.58
CA PHE A 23 12.69 29.66 -14.67
C PHE A 23 13.09 30.29 -15.99
N ASP A 24 12.71 29.65 -17.08
CA ASP A 24 12.75 30.22 -18.43
C ASP A 24 11.34 30.29 -19.00
N LEU A 25 11.08 31.34 -19.78
CA LEU A 25 9.87 31.45 -20.58
C LEU A 25 10.17 31.14 -22.05
N ASN A 26 9.22 30.49 -22.73
CA ASN A 26 9.31 30.30 -24.17
C ASN A 26 8.98 31.60 -24.94
N GLY A 27 9.10 31.58 -26.27
CA GLY A 27 8.74 32.73 -27.12
C GLY A 27 7.27 33.17 -27.06
N ARG A 28 6.41 32.40 -26.38
CA ARG A 28 4.99 32.71 -26.12
C ARG A 28 4.73 33.17 -24.67
N TYR A 29 5.79 33.38 -23.89
CA TYR A 29 5.73 33.77 -22.48
C TYR A 29 5.04 32.74 -21.56
N GLU A 30 5.11 31.46 -21.93
CA GLU A 30 4.69 30.33 -21.10
C GLU A 30 5.92 29.72 -20.40
N LEU A 31 5.72 29.10 -19.24
CA LEU A 31 6.79 28.47 -18.48
C LEU A 31 7.40 27.30 -19.29
N ASP A 32 8.65 27.46 -19.70
CA ASP A 32 9.37 26.45 -20.49
C ASP A 32 10.21 25.53 -19.62
N SER A 33 10.90 26.11 -18.63
CA SER A 33 11.65 25.38 -17.61
C SER A 33 11.47 26.00 -16.23
N LEU A 34 11.61 25.18 -15.20
CA LEU A 34 11.52 25.58 -13.79
C LEU A 34 12.51 24.79 -12.94
N SER A 35 13.09 25.45 -11.94
CA SER A 35 13.78 24.86 -10.80
C SER A 35 13.26 25.55 -9.54
N PHE A 36 12.87 24.77 -8.54
CA PHE A 36 12.32 25.28 -7.29
C PHE A 36 12.87 24.52 -6.09
N GLN A 37 13.15 25.27 -5.02
CA GLN A 37 13.61 24.72 -3.76
C GLN A 37 13.25 25.66 -2.60
N THR A 38 12.66 25.11 -1.53
CA THR A 38 12.43 25.87 -0.28
C THR A 38 13.70 25.95 0.58
N LYS A 39 13.70 26.78 1.63
CA LYS A 39 14.81 26.84 2.57
C LYS A 39 15.02 25.51 3.30
N THR A 40 13.93 24.84 3.67
CA THR A 40 13.95 23.53 4.34
C THR A 40 14.57 22.46 3.45
N MET A 41 14.14 22.38 2.18
CA MET A 41 14.69 21.45 1.19
C MET A 41 16.21 21.61 1.04
N ARG A 42 16.68 22.86 0.91
CA ARG A 42 18.11 23.19 0.77
C ARG A 42 18.90 22.86 2.03
N SER A 43 18.33 23.17 3.20
CA SER A 43 18.95 22.88 4.50
C SER A 43 19.08 21.37 4.73
N PHE A 44 18.12 20.59 4.26
CA PHE A 44 18.15 19.13 4.35
C PHE A 44 19.19 18.54 3.41
N PHE A 45 19.25 19.01 2.16
CA PHE A 45 20.28 18.62 1.21
C PHE A 45 21.69 18.87 1.74
N ALA A 46 21.94 20.03 2.35
CA ALA A 46 23.25 20.35 2.89
C ALA A 46 23.75 19.37 3.97
N LYS A 47 22.83 18.76 4.73
CA LYS A 47 23.15 17.79 5.78
C LYS A 47 23.51 16.41 5.22
N HIS A 48 22.81 15.96 4.19
CA HIS A 48 22.87 14.58 3.67
C HIS A 48 23.05 14.48 2.14
N PRO A 49 24.03 15.17 1.52
CA PRO A 49 24.15 15.28 0.07
C PRO A 49 24.68 14.02 -0.63
N GLU A 50 25.11 12.98 0.09
CA GLU A 50 25.90 11.87 -0.47
C GLU A 50 25.12 11.02 -1.48
N THR A 51 23.81 10.84 -1.24
CA THR A 51 22.94 9.99 -2.06
C THR A 51 21.74 10.80 -2.52
N LEU A 52 21.55 10.87 -3.84
CA LEU A 52 20.42 11.55 -4.45
C LEU A 52 19.55 10.54 -5.19
N PHE A 53 18.25 10.65 -5.06
CA PHE A 53 17.30 9.90 -5.85
C PHE A 53 16.52 10.85 -6.75
N VAL A 54 16.22 10.38 -7.95
CA VAL A 54 15.48 11.13 -8.95
C VAL A 54 14.29 10.32 -9.40
N HIS A 55 13.11 10.91 -9.25
CA HIS A 55 11.87 10.40 -9.80
C HIS A 55 11.38 11.32 -10.92
N ARG A 56 10.83 10.73 -11.98
CA ARG A 56 10.28 11.43 -13.13
C ARG A 56 8.78 11.18 -13.22
N THR A 57 7.99 12.25 -13.15
CA THR A 57 6.54 12.21 -13.39
C THR A 57 6.24 12.88 -14.73
N HIS A 58 5.56 12.18 -15.62
CA HIS A 58 5.19 12.68 -16.93
C HIS A 58 3.78 13.25 -16.92
N ASN A 59 3.58 14.41 -17.54
CA ASN A 59 2.24 14.95 -17.73
C ASN A 59 1.70 14.70 -19.16
N PRO A 60 0.38 14.83 -19.38
CA PRO A 60 -0.23 14.65 -20.70
C PRO A 60 0.21 15.68 -21.75
N SER A 61 0.84 16.78 -21.35
CA SER A 61 1.38 17.79 -22.28
C SER A 61 2.81 17.49 -22.73
N GLY A 62 3.41 16.37 -22.30
CA GLY A 62 4.76 15.97 -22.65
C GLY A 62 5.88 16.63 -21.84
N LYS A 63 5.55 17.39 -20.79
CA LYS A 63 6.53 17.91 -19.81
C LYS A 63 6.79 16.85 -18.74
N VAL A 64 7.98 16.91 -18.15
CA VAL A 64 8.45 15.94 -17.15
C VAL A 64 8.85 16.68 -15.88
N LEU A 65 8.27 16.31 -14.75
CA LEU A 65 8.70 16.76 -13.43
C LEU A 65 9.79 15.85 -12.92
N TYR A 66 10.94 16.43 -12.64
CA TYR A 66 12.06 15.83 -11.93
C TYR A 66 11.94 16.16 -10.45
N THR A 67 11.68 15.14 -9.65
CA THR A 67 11.63 15.24 -8.19
C THR A 67 12.91 14.64 -7.63
N PHE A 68 13.72 15.48 -7.01
CA PHE A 68 14.93 15.07 -6.32
C PHE A 68 14.64 14.89 -4.85
N PHE A 69 15.01 13.75 -4.29
CA PHE A 69 14.86 13.47 -2.88
C PHE A 69 16.06 12.69 -2.38
N LEU A 70 16.24 12.70 -1.08
CA LEU A 70 17.28 11.95 -0.42
C LEU A 70 16.75 11.32 0.84
N GLU A 71 17.55 10.42 1.38
CA GLU A 71 17.29 9.77 2.64
C GLU A 71 18.17 10.42 3.72
N GLY A 72 17.55 10.87 4.81
CA GLY A 72 18.27 11.51 5.91
C GLY A 72 17.48 11.50 7.20
N ARG A 73 18.16 11.75 8.31
CA ARG A 73 17.52 12.01 9.61
C ARG A 73 17.38 13.51 9.81
N GLU A 74 16.21 13.96 10.22
CA GLU A 74 16.05 15.31 10.75
C GLU A 74 16.69 15.35 12.14
N SER A 75 17.73 16.17 12.32
CA SER A 75 18.41 16.29 13.62
C SER A 75 17.49 17.00 14.62
N GLY A 76 16.85 16.26 15.52
CA GLY A 76 16.02 16.84 16.57
C GLY A 76 15.75 15.89 17.74
N GLY A 77 16.59 15.91 18.77
CA GLY A 77 16.30 15.37 20.10
C GLY A 77 17.22 14.23 20.56
N GLU A 78 17.91 14.44 21.68
CA GLU A 78 18.84 13.47 22.33
C GLU A 78 18.14 12.22 22.91
N ASN A 79 16.82 12.07 22.73
CA ASN A 79 15.99 11.06 23.40
C ASN A 79 15.15 10.16 22.46
N GLU A 80 15.54 10.00 21.19
CA GLU A 80 14.86 9.03 20.31
C GLU A 80 15.76 7.85 19.94
N LYS A 81 15.49 6.72 20.59
CA LYS A 81 16.06 5.42 20.23
C LYS A 81 15.45 4.93 18.92
N GLU A 82 16.35 4.76 17.94
CA GLU A 82 16.38 3.77 16.84
C GLU A 82 15.25 3.75 15.77
N ASP A 83 15.69 3.75 14.51
CA ASP A 83 15.00 3.31 13.28
C ASP A 83 14.10 4.26 12.47
N GLY A 84 14.21 5.59 12.60
CA GLY A 84 13.65 6.52 11.61
C GLY A 84 14.67 6.89 10.51
N VAL A 85 14.33 6.67 9.24
CA VAL A 85 14.96 7.40 8.14
C VAL A 85 13.87 7.94 7.22
N ASP A 86 13.86 9.25 7.02
CA ASP A 86 12.81 9.94 6.28
C ASP A 86 13.25 10.21 4.84
N VAL A 87 12.31 10.01 3.92
CA VAL A 87 12.47 10.44 2.53
C VAL A 87 12.06 11.90 2.44
N ASN A 88 13.00 12.75 2.02
CA ASN A 88 12.77 14.18 1.95
C ASN A 88 13.05 14.68 0.54
N ILE A 89 12.07 15.38 -0.03
CA ILE A 89 12.28 16.11 -1.28
C ILE A 89 13.24 17.25 -1.03
N VAL A 90 14.18 17.41 -1.93
CA VAL A 90 15.18 18.47 -1.87
C VAL A 90 15.18 19.38 -3.09
N HIS A 91 14.55 19.01 -4.20
CA HIS A 91 14.44 19.90 -5.35
C HIS A 91 13.34 19.45 -6.30
N PHE A 92 12.66 20.42 -6.91
CA PHE A 92 11.79 20.20 -8.05
C PHE A 92 12.36 20.87 -9.29
N ALA A 93 12.34 20.16 -10.42
CA ALA A 93 12.67 20.76 -11.69
C ALA A 93 11.78 20.28 -12.83
N VAL A 94 11.50 21.16 -13.76
CA VAL A 94 10.88 20.83 -15.05
C VAL A 94 11.83 21.34 -16.12
N PRO A 95 12.59 20.47 -16.80
CA PRO A 95 13.41 20.89 -17.92
C PRO A 95 12.53 21.24 -19.13
N ARG A 96 13.09 21.96 -20.11
CA ARG A 96 12.38 22.26 -21.37
C ARG A 96 11.95 20.98 -22.08
N ASP A 97 12.89 20.05 -22.19
CA ASP A 97 12.78 18.70 -22.73
C ASP A 97 13.82 17.79 -22.04
N GLU A 98 13.78 16.48 -22.32
CA GLU A 98 14.76 15.50 -21.81
C GLU A 98 16.03 15.39 -22.68
N GLY A 99 16.32 16.41 -23.50
CA GLY A 99 17.55 16.51 -24.27
C GLY A 99 18.77 16.81 -23.41
N LEU A 100 19.96 16.45 -23.92
CA LEU A 100 21.23 16.54 -23.21
C LEU A 100 21.50 17.94 -22.62
N ASP A 101 21.35 18.99 -23.42
CA ASP A 101 21.65 20.35 -22.96
C ASP A 101 20.60 20.91 -22.01
N SER A 102 19.32 20.57 -22.23
CA SER A 102 18.22 20.94 -21.34
C SER A 102 18.40 20.30 -19.94
N LEU A 103 18.72 19.01 -19.89
CA LEU A 103 19.02 18.31 -18.64
C LEU A 103 20.32 18.80 -18.00
N SER A 104 21.37 19.10 -18.77
CA SER A 104 22.58 19.71 -18.23
C SER A 104 22.30 21.06 -17.59
N GLN A 105 21.45 21.88 -18.21
CA GLN A 105 21.05 23.17 -17.64
C GLN A 105 20.23 23.01 -16.36
N MET A 106 19.31 22.04 -16.31
CA MET A 106 18.61 21.67 -15.07
C MET A 106 19.59 21.30 -13.96
N CYS A 107 20.60 20.46 -14.24
CA CYS A 107 21.61 20.09 -13.26
C CYS A 107 22.46 21.29 -12.81
N LYS A 108 22.80 22.23 -13.71
CA LYS A 108 23.51 23.46 -13.35
C LYS A 108 22.69 24.33 -12.38
N ARG A 109 21.40 24.52 -12.65
CA ARG A 109 20.48 25.22 -11.73
C ARG A 109 20.43 24.56 -10.36
N PHE A 110 20.37 23.22 -10.32
CA PHE A 110 20.43 22.49 -9.05
C PHE A 110 21.73 22.81 -8.28
N LYS A 111 22.88 22.79 -8.96
CA LYS A 111 24.20 23.09 -8.35
C LYS A 111 24.30 24.52 -7.84
N GLU A 112 23.78 25.49 -8.59
CA GLU A 112 23.73 26.91 -8.19
C GLU A 112 22.93 27.10 -6.89
N MET A 113 21.85 26.34 -6.72
CA MET A 113 21.03 26.38 -5.49
C MET A 113 21.63 25.57 -4.33
N ASN A 114 22.60 24.68 -4.58
CA ASN A 114 23.04 23.69 -3.61
C ASN A 114 24.57 23.51 -3.58
N PRO A 115 25.35 24.37 -2.91
CA PRO A 115 26.81 24.31 -2.90
C PRO A 115 27.42 22.95 -2.49
N GLU A 116 26.72 22.20 -1.62
CA GLU A 116 27.14 20.87 -1.16
C GLU A 116 27.04 19.77 -2.24
N TRP A 117 26.60 20.10 -3.46
CA TRP A 117 26.47 19.15 -4.58
C TRP A 117 27.75 18.35 -4.87
N VAL A 118 28.92 18.93 -4.57
CA VAL A 118 30.23 18.29 -4.75
C VAL A 118 30.39 17.00 -3.94
N ARG A 119 29.57 16.80 -2.90
CA ARG A 119 29.58 15.60 -2.05
C ARG A 119 28.68 14.48 -2.57
N ILE A 120 27.89 14.70 -3.62
CA ILE A 120 27.05 13.66 -4.22
C ILE A 120 27.95 12.55 -4.77
N LYS A 121 27.78 11.32 -4.27
CA LYS A 121 28.53 10.14 -4.71
C LYS A 121 27.71 9.26 -5.63
N THR A 122 26.41 9.17 -5.37
CA THR A 122 25.51 8.25 -6.09
C THR A 122 24.19 8.92 -6.38
N ILE A 123 23.70 8.72 -7.60
CA ILE A 123 22.40 9.20 -8.08
C ILE A 123 21.57 7.99 -8.53
N PHE A 124 20.46 7.74 -7.84
CA PHE A 124 19.54 6.66 -8.16
C PHE A 124 18.41 7.14 -9.07
N VAL A 125 18.22 6.45 -10.19
CA VAL A 125 17.26 6.79 -11.24
C VAL A 125 16.32 5.63 -11.58
N ASP A 126 15.27 5.91 -12.34
CA ASP A 126 14.37 4.87 -12.86
C ASP A 126 14.95 4.13 -14.08
N ASN A 127 14.30 3.05 -14.48
CA ASN A 127 14.77 2.12 -15.50
C ASN A 127 14.62 2.62 -16.94
N THR A 128 13.87 3.69 -17.16
CA THR A 128 13.69 4.32 -18.47
C THR A 128 14.45 5.64 -18.58
N PHE A 129 15.36 5.90 -17.63
CA PHE A 129 16.10 7.16 -17.56
C PHE A 129 17.10 7.31 -18.72
N GLN A 130 16.88 8.33 -19.56
CA GLN A 130 17.74 8.64 -20.71
C GLN A 130 18.73 9.78 -20.42
N GLY A 131 18.62 10.43 -19.26
CA GLY A 131 19.44 11.60 -18.89
C GLY A 131 20.84 11.30 -18.36
N ALA A 132 21.31 10.05 -18.43
CA ALA A 132 22.57 9.62 -17.82
C ALA A 132 23.77 10.45 -18.33
N ALA A 133 23.83 10.72 -19.64
CA ALA A 133 24.90 11.53 -20.23
C ALA A 133 24.92 12.98 -19.69
N ALA A 134 23.75 13.57 -19.43
CA ALA A 134 23.65 14.91 -18.86
C ALA A 134 24.11 14.94 -17.40
N PHE A 135 23.72 13.94 -16.62
CA PHE A 135 24.09 13.84 -15.21
C PHE A 135 25.59 13.57 -15.05
N LEU A 136 26.16 12.66 -15.85
CA LEU A 136 27.60 12.37 -15.84
C LEU A 136 28.46 13.54 -16.35
N ARG A 137 27.90 14.44 -17.16
CA ARG A 137 28.55 15.69 -17.56
C ARG A 137 28.65 16.67 -16.39
N GLU A 138 27.62 16.72 -15.54
CA GLU A 138 27.45 17.78 -14.55
C GLU A 138 27.83 17.37 -13.12
N PHE A 139 27.83 16.07 -12.80
CA PHE A 139 28.15 15.51 -11.50
C PHE A 139 29.28 14.49 -11.61
N MET A 140 30.18 14.46 -10.61
CA MET A 140 31.21 13.41 -10.47
C MET A 140 30.67 12.15 -9.77
N ALA A 141 29.37 11.89 -9.91
CA ALA A 141 28.63 10.85 -9.20
C ALA A 141 28.32 9.65 -10.09
N GLU A 142 28.19 8.47 -9.48
CA GLU A 142 27.74 7.26 -10.18
C GLU A 142 26.22 7.30 -10.36
N VAL A 143 25.74 7.06 -11.57
CA VAL A 143 24.30 6.95 -11.88
C VAL A 143 23.89 5.47 -11.86
N MET A 144 22.95 5.11 -10.98
CA MET A 144 22.57 3.72 -10.71
C MET A 144 21.05 3.54 -10.73
N LEU A 145 20.57 2.31 -10.99
CA LEU A 145 19.15 2.00 -10.92
C LEU A 145 18.68 1.97 -9.46
N SER A 146 17.53 2.60 -9.20
CA SER A 146 16.85 2.53 -7.90
C SER A 146 16.15 1.17 -7.73
N VAL A 147 16.34 0.51 -6.58
CA VAL A 147 15.60 -0.71 -6.23
C VAL A 147 14.10 -0.46 -6.18
N PHE A 148 13.66 0.73 -5.74
CA PHE A 148 12.24 1.08 -5.70
C PHE A 148 11.62 1.10 -7.10
N HIS A 149 12.21 1.85 -8.03
CA HIS A 149 11.69 1.93 -9.41
C HIS A 149 11.75 0.56 -10.10
N MET A 150 12.85 -0.18 -9.91
CA MET A 150 12.99 -1.53 -10.46
C MET A 150 11.96 -2.48 -9.89
N ALA A 151 11.69 -2.44 -8.59
CA ALA A 151 10.67 -3.28 -7.97
C ALA A 151 9.27 -2.95 -8.49
N LYS A 152 8.94 -1.67 -8.67
CA LYS A 152 7.66 -1.24 -9.27
C LYS A 152 7.52 -1.77 -10.70
N PHE A 153 8.57 -1.62 -11.50
CA PHE A 153 8.62 -2.14 -12.86
C PHE A 153 8.45 -3.67 -12.90
N VAL A 154 9.16 -4.39 -12.04
CA VAL A 154 9.08 -5.85 -11.94
C VAL A 154 7.70 -6.31 -11.46
N GLN A 155 7.13 -5.64 -10.45
CA GLN A 155 5.78 -5.91 -9.95
C GLN A 155 4.72 -5.75 -11.06
N GLN A 156 4.79 -4.67 -11.84
CA GLN A 156 3.90 -4.47 -12.99
C GLN A 156 4.08 -5.58 -14.03
N LYS A 157 5.33 -5.92 -14.36
CA LYS A 157 5.61 -6.99 -15.33
C LYS A 157 5.10 -8.36 -14.87
N ILE A 158 5.28 -8.72 -13.59
CA ILE A 158 4.76 -9.97 -13.03
C ILE A 158 3.24 -10.06 -13.23
N ARG A 159 2.51 -8.99 -12.90
CA ARG A 159 1.04 -8.91 -13.07
C ARG A 159 0.62 -9.07 -14.53
N MET A 160 1.44 -8.59 -15.47
CA MET A 160 1.17 -8.74 -16.91
C MET A 160 1.51 -10.12 -17.49
N MET A 161 2.29 -10.96 -16.79
CA MET A 161 2.72 -12.27 -17.31
C MET A 161 1.59 -13.32 -17.33
N ASN A 162 0.48 -13.10 -16.61
CA ASN A 162 -0.66 -14.01 -16.53
C ASN A 162 -0.28 -15.47 -16.20
N ILE A 163 0.65 -15.66 -15.25
CA ILE A 163 1.25 -16.96 -14.88
C ILE A 163 0.44 -17.76 -13.84
N GLY A 164 -0.74 -17.25 -13.47
CA GLY A 164 -1.62 -17.78 -12.44
C GLY A 164 -1.30 -17.26 -11.03
N PHE A 165 -2.35 -17.12 -10.21
CA PHE A 165 -2.32 -16.47 -8.90
C PHE A 165 -1.21 -16.99 -7.97
N THR A 166 -1.04 -18.31 -7.87
CA THR A 166 -0.03 -18.91 -6.98
C THR A 166 1.39 -18.52 -7.35
N ARG A 167 1.72 -18.50 -8.65
CA ARG A 167 3.07 -18.17 -9.13
C ARG A 167 3.33 -16.67 -9.03
N GLU A 168 2.33 -15.87 -9.36
CA GLU A 168 2.36 -14.41 -9.16
C GLU A 168 2.60 -14.07 -7.69
N SER A 169 1.82 -14.63 -6.77
CA SER A 169 1.95 -14.39 -5.34
C SER A 169 3.35 -14.77 -4.82
N LEU A 170 3.89 -15.89 -5.29
CA LEU A 170 5.25 -16.33 -4.94
C LEU A 170 6.32 -15.35 -5.42
N LEU A 171 6.23 -14.85 -6.66
CA LEU A 171 7.16 -13.85 -7.19
C LEU A 171 7.04 -12.51 -6.46
N LEU A 172 5.82 -12.04 -6.19
CA LEU A 172 5.60 -10.80 -5.44
C LEU A 172 6.14 -10.88 -4.01
N THR A 173 6.00 -12.05 -3.39
CA THR A 173 6.57 -12.31 -2.05
C THR A 173 8.08 -12.32 -2.08
N ALA A 174 8.69 -13.01 -3.05
CA ALA A 174 10.14 -13.03 -3.20
C ALA A 174 10.70 -11.63 -3.50
N LEU A 175 9.98 -10.83 -4.31
CA LEU A 175 10.35 -9.44 -4.60
C LEU A 175 10.31 -8.59 -3.33
N ARG A 176 9.22 -8.68 -2.55
CA ARG A 176 9.07 -7.98 -1.28
C ARG A 176 10.18 -8.35 -0.30
N ASN A 177 10.50 -9.63 -0.17
CA ASN A 177 11.56 -10.11 0.71
C ASN A 177 12.93 -9.57 0.27
N ALA A 178 13.25 -9.63 -1.02
CA ALA A 178 14.50 -9.05 -1.53
C ALA A 178 14.63 -7.54 -1.30
N MET A 179 13.52 -6.80 -1.35
CA MET A 179 13.50 -5.36 -1.07
C MET A 179 13.71 -5.04 0.40
N TYR A 180 12.96 -5.69 1.30
CA TYR A 180 12.98 -5.34 2.72
C TYR A 180 14.12 -6.02 3.48
N THR A 181 14.58 -7.17 3.01
CA THR A 181 15.68 -7.96 3.58
C THR A 181 16.58 -8.45 2.44
N ALA A 182 17.51 -7.58 2.00
CA ALA A 182 18.43 -7.82 0.87
C ALA A 182 19.56 -8.82 1.18
N THR A 183 19.22 -9.97 1.76
CA THR A 183 20.13 -11.11 1.98
C THR A 183 20.43 -11.80 0.65
N GLU A 184 21.57 -12.51 0.59
CA GLU A 184 21.93 -13.29 -0.60
C GLU A 184 20.86 -14.35 -0.91
N ALA A 185 20.33 -15.03 0.12
CA ALA A 185 19.28 -16.03 -0.04
C ALA A 185 17.97 -15.48 -0.62
N ASN A 186 17.54 -14.27 -0.20
CA ASN A 186 16.34 -13.64 -0.74
C ASN A 186 16.53 -13.20 -2.20
N LEU A 187 17.72 -12.66 -2.52
CA LEU A 187 18.06 -12.29 -3.90
C LEU A 187 18.16 -13.51 -4.82
N GLU A 188 18.78 -14.60 -4.35
CA GLU A 188 18.87 -15.86 -5.10
C GLU A 188 17.48 -16.47 -5.33
N THR A 189 16.61 -16.43 -4.32
CA THR A 189 15.23 -16.89 -4.44
C THR A 189 14.48 -16.09 -5.50
N LEU A 190 14.54 -14.76 -5.45
CA LEU A 190 13.90 -13.90 -6.45
C LEU A 190 14.47 -14.16 -7.85
N HIS A 191 15.79 -14.26 -7.98
CA HIS A 191 16.49 -14.52 -9.24
C HIS A 191 16.03 -15.84 -9.87
N ARG A 192 16.02 -16.92 -9.09
CA ARG A 192 15.59 -18.26 -9.54
C ARG A 192 14.13 -18.26 -10.00
N LEU A 193 13.24 -17.59 -9.26
CA LEU A 193 11.82 -17.55 -9.60
C LEU A 193 11.58 -16.72 -10.87
N LEU A 194 12.23 -15.55 -11.01
CA LEU A 194 12.13 -14.74 -12.23
C LEU A 194 12.69 -15.49 -13.44
N LYS A 195 13.82 -16.20 -13.28
CA LYS A 195 14.38 -17.04 -14.35
C LYS A 195 13.42 -18.14 -14.80
N ALA A 196 12.69 -18.73 -13.86
CA ALA A 196 11.78 -19.85 -14.14
C ALA A 196 10.45 -19.41 -14.77
N PHE A 197 9.93 -18.23 -14.41
CA PHE A 197 8.56 -17.83 -14.75
C PHE A 197 8.45 -16.65 -15.71
N SER A 198 9.53 -15.92 -15.96
CA SER A 198 9.50 -14.76 -16.84
C SER A 198 10.11 -15.03 -18.21
N HIS A 199 9.78 -14.17 -19.18
CA HIS A 199 10.37 -14.24 -20.52
C HIS A 199 11.88 -14.01 -20.45
N TRP A 200 12.64 -14.74 -21.28
CA TRP A 200 14.11 -14.73 -21.25
C TRP A 200 14.70 -13.33 -21.39
N ASP A 201 14.22 -12.52 -22.33
CA ASP A 201 14.74 -11.16 -22.57
C ASP A 201 14.54 -10.24 -21.36
N PHE A 202 13.39 -10.37 -20.69
CA PHE A 202 13.09 -9.61 -19.48
C PHE A 202 14.02 -10.03 -18.34
N PHE A 203 14.20 -11.34 -18.13
CA PHE A 203 15.14 -11.85 -17.13
C PHE A 203 16.58 -11.40 -17.43
N GLN A 204 17.03 -11.49 -18.68
CA GLN A 204 18.36 -11.05 -19.10
C GLN A 204 18.59 -9.56 -18.83
N TYR A 205 17.61 -8.73 -19.13
CA TYR A 205 17.66 -7.30 -18.79
C TYR A 205 17.84 -7.09 -17.29
N LEU A 206 17.04 -7.76 -16.44
CA LEU A 206 17.18 -7.64 -14.98
C LEU A 206 18.51 -8.18 -14.49
N ASN A 207 18.96 -9.31 -15.03
CA ASN A 207 20.22 -9.93 -14.64
C ASN A 207 21.39 -8.98 -14.89
N ASN A 208 21.47 -8.39 -16.08
CA ASN A 208 22.62 -7.59 -16.48
C ASN A 208 22.64 -6.19 -15.87
N ASN A 209 21.47 -5.60 -15.61
CA ASN A 209 21.38 -4.20 -15.17
C ASN A 209 21.07 -4.05 -13.66
N TRP A 210 20.53 -5.09 -13.01
CA TRP A 210 20.04 -4.98 -11.64
C TRP A 210 20.61 -6.05 -10.69
N PHE A 211 20.49 -7.34 -11.00
CA PHE A 211 20.96 -8.40 -10.09
C PHE A 211 22.48 -8.45 -9.95
N THR A 212 23.23 -8.29 -11.05
CA THR A 212 24.71 -8.37 -11.02
C THR A 212 25.37 -7.15 -10.41
N ASN A 213 24.64 -6.03 -10.26
CA ASN A 213 25.19 -4.81 -9.68
C ASN A 213 25.23 -4.90 -8.15
N LYS A 214 26.34 -5.41 -7.61
CA LYS A 214 26.55 -5.57 -6.17
C LYS A 214 26.42 -4.26 -5.39
N LYS A 215 26.85 -3.13 -5.95
CA LYS A 215 26.79 -1.83 -5.27
C LYS A 215 25.35 -1.42 -4.94
N ILE A 216 24.38 -1.72 -5.82
CA ILE A 216 22.95 -1.48 -5.56
C ILE A 216 22.56 -2.24 -4.29
N TRP A 217 22.78 -3.55 -4.27
CA TRP A 217 22.33 -4.41 -3.18
C TRP A 217 23.11 -4.21 -1.88
N ASP A 218 24.40 -3.88 -1.95
CA ASP A 218 25.23 -3.57 -0.79
C ASP A 218 24.76 -2.30 -0.07
N TRP A 219 24.16 -1.35 -0.80
CA TRP A 219 23.56 -0.16 -0.20
C TRP A 219 22.31 -0.53 0.63
N TYR A 220 21.44 -1.38 0.09
CA TYR A 220 20.22 -1.82 0.78
C TYR A 220 20.49 -2.82 1.91
N ARG A 221 21.53 -3.66 1.79
CA ARG A 221 21.88 -4.65 2.83
C ARG A 221 22.35 -4.00 4.14
N LYS A 222 22.81 -2.75 4.10
CA LYS A 222 23.21 -1.99 5.30
C LYS A 222 22.01 -1.55 6.15
N LYS A 223 20.78 -1.67 5.63
CA LYS A 223 19.55 -1.27 6.31
C LYS A 223 18.90 -2.47 6.98
N ASN A 224 18.27 -2.25 8.12
CA ASN A 224 17.37 -3.22 8.72
C ASN A 224 16.00 -3.18 8.05
N TYR A 225 15.16 -4.17 8.37
CA TYR A 225 13.82 -4.31 7.80
C TYR A 225 12.96 -3.05 7.99
N THR A 226 12.93 -2.50 9.22
CA THR A 226 12.12 -1.33 9.56
C THR A 226 12.52 -0.10 8.75
N ALA A 227 13.82 0.15 8.61
CA ALA A 227 14.36 1.24 7.81
C ALA A 227 14.02 1.06 6.32
N CYS A 228 14.13 -0.15 5.77
CA CYS A 228 13.70 -0.43 4.39
C CYS A 228 12.21 -0.17 4.20
N VAL A 229 11.34 -0.66 5.09
CA VAL A 229 9.89 -0.45 5.00
C VAL A 229 9.56 1.05 4.99
N LYS A 230 10.09 1.81 5.96
CA LYS A 230 9.88 3.27 6.03
C LYS A 230 10.41 3.98 4.78
N HIS A 231 11.60 3.62 4.32
CA HIS A 231 12.17 4.16 3.08
C HIS A 231 11.24 3.95 1.90
N PHE A 232 10.81 2.71 1.63
CA PHE A 232 9.94 2.43 0.49
C PHE A 232 8.53 3.04 0.63
N GLN A 233 7.99 3.14 1.84
CA GLN A 233 6.72 3.85 2.10
C GLN A 233 6.84 5.36 1.83
N GLY A 234 7.93 6.00 2.27
CA GLY A 234 8.20 7.41 1.99
C GLY A 234 8.36 7.67 0.49
N LEU A 235 9.06 6.78 -0.22
CA LEU A 235 9.17 6.85 -1.69
C LEU A 235 7.81 6.74 -2.37
N GLU A 236 6.98 5.80 -1.93
CA GLU A 236 5.62 5.63 -2.46
C GLU A 236 4.79 6.91 -2.28
N ALA A 237 4.84 7.50 -1.09
CA ALA A 237 4.09 8.71 -0.77
C ALA A 237 4.53 9.89 -1.65
N VAL A 238 5.84 10.05 -1.89
CA VAL A 238 6.38 11.07 -2.79
C VAL A 238 5.87 10.86 -4.22
N VAL A 239 6.01 9.64 -4.75
CA VAL A 239 5.57 9.32 -6.12
C VAL A 239 4.07 9.52 -6.31
N GLN A 240 3.26 9.04 -5.36
CA GLN A 240 1.81 9.18 -5.45
C GLN A 240 1.39 10.66 -5.39
N LYS A 241 2.02 11.46 -4.52
CA LYS A 241 1.77 12.91 -4.48
C LYS A 241 2.16 13.59 -5.79
N THR A 242 3.36 13.34 -6.32
CA THR A 242 3.80 13.97 -7.57
C THR A 242 2.93 13.58 -8.75
N ASP A 243 2.54 12.30 -8.85
CA ASP A 243 1.62 11.82 -9.89
C ASP A 243 0.23 12.45 -9.76
N ASN A 244 -0.31 12.57 -8.54
CA ASN A 244 -1.63 13.14 -8.30
C ASN A 244 -1.74 14.61 -8.69
N PHE A 245 -0.66 15.40 -8.59
CA PHE A 245 -0.69 16.82 -8.95
C PHE A 245 -0.21 17.09 -10.38
N PHE A 246 0.85 16.39 -10.81
CA PHE A 246 1.52 16.71 -12.08
C PHE A 246 0.97 15.94 -13.28
N SER A 247 0.40 14.74 -13.08
CA SER A 247 -0.14 13.94 -14.19
C SER A 247 -1.53 14.41 -14.67
N LYS A 248 -2.09 15.46 -14.05
CA LYS A 248 -3.37 16.06 -14.44
C LYS A 248 -3.21 17.00 -15.63
N LYS A 249 -4.28 17.16 -16.43
CA LYS A 249 -4.31 18.07 -17.60
C LYS A 249 -4.60 19.52 -17.18
N VAL A 250 -3.72 20.08 -16.35
CA VAL A 250 -3.76 21.47 -15.86
C VAL A 250 -2.52 22.21 -16.38
N ALA A 251 -2.55 23.55 -16.38
CA ALA A 251 -1.38 24.35 -16.69
C ALA A 251 -0.21 24.02 -15.72
N LEU A 252 1.02 24.04 -16.25
CA LEU A 252 2.22 23.62 -15.55
C LEU A 252 2.41 24.37 -14.23
N GLU A 253 2.19 25.67 -14.26
CA GLU A 253 2.36 26.58 -13.12
C GLU A 253 1.40 26.20 -11.98
N MET A 254 0.14 25.90 -12.31
CA MET A 254 -0.87 25.51 -11.32
C MET A 254 -0.58 24.15 -10.72
N SER A 255 -0.19 23.16 -11.54
CA SER A 255 0.18 21.82 -11.05
C SER A 255 1.34 21.87 -10.06
N ILE A 256 2.34 22.72 -10.32
CA ILE A 256 3.51 22.85 -9.43
C ILE A 256 3.13 23.63 -8.18
N PHE A 257 2.34 24.69 -8.30
CA PHE A 257 1.87 25.46 -7.15
C PHE A 257 1.06 24.61 -6.19
N ASP A 258 0.10 23.84 -6.69
CA ASP A 258 -0.74 22.96 -5.87
C ASP A 258 0.10 21.88 -5.16
N LEU A 259 1.09 21.31 -5.86
CA LEU A 259 2.03 20.34 -5.30
C LEU A 259 2.85 20.96 -4.14
N VAL A 260 3.43 22.15 -4.35
CA VAL A 260 4.23 22.83 -3.33
C VAL A 260 3.38 23.22 -2.13
N LYS A 261 2.15 23.69 -2.38
CA LYS A 261 1.19 24.04 -1.34
C LYS A 261 0.79 22.84 -0.48
N ASP A 262 0.50 21.70 -1.11
CA ASP A 262 0.18 20.46 -0.38
C ASP A 262 1.34 19.99 0.50
N ILE A 263 2.55 19.98 -0.07
CA ILE A 263 3.77 19.58 0.65
C ILE A 263 4.01 20.44 1.89
N HIS A 264 3.81 21.75 1.77
CA HIS A 264 3.96 22.66 2.89
C HIS A 264 2.87 22.49 3.94
N ALA A 265 1.60 22.35 3.53
CA ALA A 265 0.47 22.27 4.45
C ALA A 265 0.43 20.95 5.23
N ASN A 266 0.73 19.84 4.56
CA ASN A 266 0.48 18.49 5.10
C ASN A 266 1.77 17.72 5.41
N GLY A 267 2.94 18.26 5.08
CA GLY A 267 4.21 17.54 5.15
C GLY A 267 4.25 16.30 4.24
N PHE A 268 5.40 15.62 4.20
CA PHE A 268 5.52 14.37 3.45
C PHE A 268 4.91 13.16 4.18
N ASN A 269 4.93 13.19 5.52
CA ASN A 269 4.73 12.02 6.37
C ASN A 269 3.27 11.74 6.81
N GLN A 270 2.29 12.54 6.38
CA GLN A 270 0.88 12.14 6.56
C GLN A 270 0.49 11.15 5.47
N THR A 271 0.71 9.87 5.74
CA THR A 271 -0.16 8.82 5.22
C THR A 271 -1.51 8.99 5.91
N SER A 272 -2.58 9.19 5.16
CA SER A 272 -3.89 8.72 5.62
C SER A 272 -3.71 7.29 6.12
N GLU A 273 -4.04 7.03 7.39
CA GLU A 273 -4.02 5.69 8.00
C GLU A 273 -4.87 4.75 7.14
N SER A 274 -4.21 4.13 6.16
CA SER A 274 -4.75 3.23 5.17
C SER A 274 -3.58 2.40 4.66
N GLY A 275 -2.97 1.67 5.59
CA GLY A 275 -2.03 0.59 5.31
C GLY A 275 -2.76 -0.58 4.63
N ASP A 276 -3.35 -0.34 3.46
CA ASP A 276 -3.97 -1.36 2.61
C ASP A 276 -4.04 -0.96 1.12
N THR A 277 -3.27 0.04 0.69
CA THR A 277 -3.28 0.48 -0.72
C THR A 277 -2.15 -0.16 -1.53
N MET A 278 -2.05 -1.49 -1.51
CA MET A 278 -1.34 -2.22 -2.58
C MET A 278 -2.30 -3.00 -3.51
N LYS A 279 -3.62 -2.92 -3.27
CA LYS A 279 -4.63 -3.64 -4.04
C LYS A 279 -5.46 -2.82 -5.03
N ALA A 280 -5.53 -1.48 -4.94
CA ALA A 280 -6.58 -0.74 -5.68
C ALA A 280 -6.13 0.40 -6.61
N SER A 281 -4.83 0.64 -6.81
CA SER A 281 -4.37 1.81 -7.61
C SER A 281 -3.59 1.41 -8.86
N VAL A 282 -4.20 0.63 -9.77
CA VAL A 282 -3.73 0.50 -11.17
C VAL A 282 -4.89 0.42 -12.18
N GLU A 283 -6.15 0.30 -11.75
CA GLU A 283 -7.28 0.16 -12.69
C GLU A 283 -7.47 1.35 -13.64
N ASN A 284 -6.86 2.52 -13.38
CA ASN A 284 -6.98 3.70 -14.24
C ASN A 284 -5.76 4.06 -15.11
N SER A 285 -4.71 3.22 -15.16
CA SER A 285 -3.53 3.51 -16.02
C SER A 285 -3.28 2.50 -17.14
N ALA A 286 -4.03 1.39 -17.19
CA ALA A 286 -3.85 0.35 -18.20
C ALA A 286 -4.49 0.65 -19.58
N GLU A 287 -5.36 1.66 -19.69
CA GLU A 287 -6.06 1.97 -20.96
C GLU A 287 -5.39 3.00 -21.87
N LYS A 288 -4.30 3.67 -21.48
CA LYS A 288 -3.71 4.77 -22.28
C LYS A 288 -2.38 4.49 -22.97
N SER A 289 -1.98 3.22 -23.10
CA SER A 289 -0.84 2.82 -23.94
C SER A 289 -1.25 1.88 -25.05
N LYS A 290 -2.02 2.40 -26.03
CA LYS A 290 -2.04 1.82 -27.39
C LYS A 290 -2.04 2.93 -28.45
N THR A 291 -1.08 2.77 -29.37
CA THR A 291 -0.97 3.34 -30.73
C THR A 291 -0.71 4.85 -30.88
N CYS A 292 0.57 5.18 -31.10
CA CYS A 292 1.00 6.27 -31.97
C CYS A 292 1.46 5.64 -33.30
N GLU A 293 0.59 5.65 -34.31
CA GLU A 293 0.98 5.45 -35.70
C GLU A 293 0.34 6.52 -36.58
N ILE A 294 0.97 6.70 -37.73
CA ILE A 294 1.06 7.91 -38.55
C ILE A 294 -0.22 8.22 -39.35
N LYS A 295 -0.44 9.53 -39.58
CA LYS A 295 -1.53 10.22 -40.27
C LYS A 295 -1.98 9.61 -41.62
N THR A 296 -3.29 9.64 -41.88
CA THR A 296 -3.89 10.22 -43.11
C THR A 296 -5.37 10.64 -42.90
N SER A 297 -5.76 11.66 -43.65
CA SER A 297 -6.94 12.54 -43.64
C SER A 297 -8.25 11.95 -44.18
N ASN A 298 -9.43 12.33 -43.61
CA ASN A 298 -10.48 13.17 -44.26
C ASN A 298 -11.88 13.12 -43.59
N VAL A 299 -12.43 14.33 -43.36
CA VAL A 299 -13.81 14.84 -43.60
C VAL A 299 -15.03 14.32 -42.79
N SER A 300 -15.52 15.23 -41.92
CA SER A 300 -16.89 15.76 -41.73
C SER A 300 -18.11 14.85 -41.49
N ALA A 301 -18.85 15.09 -40.40
CA ALA A 301 -20.25 15.56 -40.40
C ALA A 301 -20.77 15.88 -38.97
N GLN A 302 -21.70 16.84 -38.91
CA GLN A 302 -22.30 17.52 -37.76
C GLN A 302 -23.47 16.76 -37.09
N ALA A 303 -23.77 17.10 -35.82
CA ALA A 303 -25.09 17.37 -35.19
C ALA A 303 -24.89 17.44 -33.66
N GLU A 304 -24.95 18.58 -32.96
CA GLU A 304 -26.07 19.43 -32.48
C GLU A 304 -27.02 18.83 -31.41
N LEU A 305 -27.00 19.48 -30.21
CA LEU A 305 -28.06 19.77 -29.21
C LEU A 305 -28.72 18.59 -28.43
N ASP A 306 -29.13 18.62 -27.15
CA ASP A 306 -29.43 19.60 -26.08
C ASP A 306 -29.47 18.84 -24.72
N ASP A 307 -28.97 19.38 -23.59
CA ASP A 307 -29.68 20.07 -22.48
C ASP A 307 -30.20 19.18 -21.31
N THR A 308 -30.11 19.74 -20.10
CA THR A 308 -30.69 19.41 -18.77
C THR A 308 -29.91 18.55 -17.75
N GLY A 309 -29.44 19.23 -16.68
CA GLY A 309 -29.32 18.68 -15.31
C GLY A 309 -30.68 18.71 -14.57
N PRO A 310 -30.79 18.27 -13.29
CA PRO A 310 -30.02 18.84 -12.17
C PRO A 310 -29.63 17.87 -11.01
N SER A 311 -28.86 18.44 -10.07
CA SER A 311 -28.35 17.91 -8.80
C SER A 311 -29.40 17.42 -7.78
N THR A 312 -29.01 16.58 -6.81
CA THR A 312 -29.43 16.70 -5.38
C THR A 312 -28.60 15.80 -4.44
N SER A 313 -28.09 16.42 -3.37
CA SER A 313 -27.52 15.82 -2.16
C SER A 313 -28.63 15.34 -1.20
N LYS A 314 -28.39 14.29 -0.40
CA LYS A 314 -29.27 13.90 0.72
C LYS A 314 -28.49 13.65 2.01
N ASP A 315 -28.96 14.29 3.07
CA ASP A 315 -28.48 14.27 4.45
C ASP A 315 -28.79 12.94 5.19
N LEU A 316 -27.94 12.61 6.17
CA LEU A 316 -28.09 11.51 7.13
C LEU A 316 -28.82 11.99 8.40
N SER A 317 -29.79 11.21 8.89
CA SER A 317 -30.54 11.48 10.13
C SER A 317 -30.33 10.38 11.18
N PRO A 318 -30.39 10.67 12.49
CA PRO A 318 -30.45 9.66 13.53
C PRO A 318 -31.82 8.95 13.52
N VAL A 319 -31.83 7.62 13.64
CA VAL A 319 -33.07 6.86 13.74
C VAL A 319 -33.73 7.11 15.11
N HIS A 320 -34.78 7.92 15.12
CA HIS A 320 -35.91 7.75 16.04
C HIS A 320 -36.86 6.72 15.42
N GLY A 321 -36.70 5.45 15.82
CA GLY A 321 -37.70 4.41 15.57
C GLY A 321 -39.01 4.77 16.27
N GLY A 322 -40.14 4.46 15.62
CA GLY A 322 -41.49 4.84 16.06
C GLY A 322 -41.79 4.50 17.52
N LYS A 323 -42.68 5.31 18.13
CA LYS A 323 -43.15 5.25 19.52
C LYS A 323 -42.99 3.85 20.17
N PRO A 324 -42.02 3.66 21.07
CA PRO A 324 -42.12 2.62 22.08
C PRO A 324 -43.06 3.13 23.17
N LYS A 325 -43.95 2.25 23.65
CA LYS A 325 -44.50 2.36 25.01
C LYS A 325 -43.34 2.61 25.99
N PRO A 326 -43.52 3.37 27.07
CA PRO A 326 -42.47 3.53 28.07
C PRO A 326 -42.24 2.18 28.75
N SER A 327 -41.26 1.41 28.27
CA SER A 327 -40.75 0.20 28.92
C SER A 327 -39.69 0.59 29.93
N ASN A 328 -39.68 -0.09 31.06
CA ASN A 328 -38.82 0.24 32.19
C ASN A 328 -37.33 0.06 31.80
N PRO A 329 -36.39 0.95 32.19
CA PRO A 329 -34.96 0.80 31.87
C PRO A 329 -34.33 -0.51 32.39
N MET A 330 -34.93 -1.14 33.40
CA MET A 330 -34.55 -2.46 33.90
C MET A 330 -35.02 -3.61 32.99
N GLU A 331 -36.19 -3.49 32.36
CA GLU A 331 -36.72 -4.52 31.43
C GLU A 331 -35.94 -4.52 30.11
N GLN A 332 -35.54 -3.35 29.64
CA GLN A 332 -34.77 -3.21 28.40
C GLN A 332 -33.36 -3.82 28.51
N LYS A 333 -32.71 -3.69 29.67
CA LYS A 333 -31.42 -4.35 29.96
C LYS A 333 -31.54 -5.87 30.11
N GLN A 334 -32.67 -6.36 30.61
CA GLN A 334 -32.93 -7.79 30.76
C GLN A 334 -33.12 -8.46 29.39
N ASP A 335 -33.89 -7.82 28.51
CA ASP A 335 -34.15 -8.29 27.14
C ASP A 335 -32.87 -8.35 26.29
N ASP A 336 -32.01 -7.33 26.38
CA ASP A 336 -30.76 -7.28 25.60
C ASP A 336 -29.76 -8.37 26.04
N MET A 337 -29.76 -8.72 27.32
CA MET A 337 -28.95 -9.81 27.88
C MET A 337 -29.46 -11.19 27.42
N GLU A 338 -30.77 -11.36 27.29
CA GLU A 338 -31.36 -12.62 26.79
C GLU A 338 -31.05 -12.85 25.31
N ILE A 339 -31.04 -11.79 24.49
CA ILE A 339 -30.66 -11.86 23.08
C ILE A 339 -29.16 -12.19 22.94
N GLU A 340 -28.32 -11.57 23.76
CA GLU A 340 -26.88 -11.86 23.82
C GLU A 340 -26.62 -13.35 24.11
N ASP A 341 -27.24 -13.87 25.17
CA ASP A 341 -27.07 -15.27 25.55
C ASP A 341 -27.58 -16.22 24.46
N LYS A 342 -28.64 -15.84 23.75
CA LYS A 342 -29.15 -16.58 22.59
C LYS A 342 -28.17 -16.58 21.43
N ILE A 343 -27.53 -15.45 21.12
CA ILE A 343 -26.50 -15.36 20.07
C ILE A 343 -25.26 -16.17 20.48
N LYS A 344 -24.81 -16.03 21.73
CA LYS A 344 -23.66 -16.77 22.26
C LYS A 344 -23.89 -18.27 22.21
N LYS A 345 -25.05 -18.73 22.67
CA LYS A 345 -25.44 -20.15 22.59
C LYS A 345 -25.47 -20.63 21.15
N SER A 346 -26.05 -19.86 20.23
CA SER A 346 -26.09 -20.20 18.79
C SER A 346 -24.68 -20.30 18.19
N LEU A 347 -23.75 -19.43 18.57
CA LEU A 347 -22.34 -19.48 18.16
C LEU A 347 -21.64 -20.73 18.69
N VAL A 348 -21.88 -21.13 19.93
CA VAL A 348 -21.32 -22.36 20.49
C VAL A 348 -21.92 -23.57 19.79
N ASP A 349 -23.23 -23.61 19.56
CA ASP A 349 -23.90 -24.78 19.00
C ASP A 349 -23.56 -24.97 17.51
N THR A 350 -23.26 -23.88 16.80
CA THR A 350 -23.09 -23.91 15.35
C THR A 350 -21.64 -23.86 14.90
N CYS A 351 -20.77 -23.08 15.55
CA CYS A 351 -19.37 -22.90 15.11
C CYS A 351 -18.43 -23.89 15.82
N ILE A 352 -17.32 -24.21 15.17
CA ILE A 352 -16.16 -24.80 15.86
C ILE A 352 -15.56 -23.81 16.86
N GLU A 353 -14.95 -24.31 17.94
CA GLU A 353 -14.45 -23.51 19.09
C GLU A 353 -13.66 -22.24 18.67
N PRO A 354 -12.70 -22.29 17.72
CA PRO A 354 -11.96 -21.09 17.29
C PRO A 354 -12.83 -20.03 16.61
N ALA A 355 -13.82 -20.43 15.81
CA ALA A 355 -14.75 -19.50 15.18
C ALA A 355 -15.69 -18.86 16.20
N SER A 356 -16.11 -19.60 17.22
CA SER A 356 -16.89 -19.04 18.33
C SER A 356 -16.08 -17.98 19.09
N GLU A 357 -14.81 -18.24 19.40
CA GLU A 357 -13.91 -17.29 20.10
C GLU A 357 -13.74 -15.98 19.32
N LEU A 358 -13.50 -16.07 18.01
CA LEU A 358 -13.43 -14.91 17.11
C LEU A 358 -14.73 -14.09 17.14
N CYS A 359 -15.87 -14.75 16.95
CA CYS A 359 -17.18 -14.10 16.98
C CYS A 359 -17.52 -13.45 18.34
N PHE A 360 -17.06 -14.01 19.46
CA PHE A 360 -17.29 -13.42 20.78
C PHE A 360 -16.59 -12.07 20.95
N SER A 361 -15.38 -11.91 20.41
CA SER A 361 -14.67 -10.63 20.45
C SER A 361 -15.44 -9.54 19.67
N GLU A 362 -15.96 -9.89 18.49
CA GLU A 362 -16.75 -8.99 17.64
C GLU A 362 -18.12 -8.66 18.26
N LEU A 363 -18.79 -9.64 18.87
CA LEU A 363 -20.05 -9.44 19.59
C LEU A 363 -19.85 -8.47 20.77
N ALA A 364 -18.79 -8.66 21.56
CA ALA A 364 -18.50 -7.81 22.71
C ALA A 364 -18.23 -6.34 22.32
N ILE A 365 -17.64 -6.11 21.14
CA ILE A 365 -17.44 -4.76 20.60
C ILE A 365 -18.77 -4.15 20.16
N SER A 366 -19.56 -4.90 19.39
CA SER A 366 -20.89 -4.46 18.93
C SER A 366 -21.75 -3.94 20.10
N GLN A 367 -21.74 -4.64 21.23
CA GLN A 367 -22.54 -4.27 22.41
C GLN A 367 -22.06 -3.03 23.17
N LYS A 368 -20.78 -2.68 23.08
CA LYS A 368 -20.19 -1.55 23.81
C LYS A 368 -20.17 -0.26 22.99
N SER A 369 -20.50 -0.34 21.71
CA SER A 369 -20.41 0.77 20.77
C SER A 369 -21.77 1.39 20.47
N VAL A 370 -21.77 2.70 20.19
CA VAL A 370 -22.93 3.40 19.62
C VAL A 370 -23.09 2.97 18.17
N GLN A 371 -24.31 2.63 17.77
CA GLN A 371 -24.62 2.10 16.44
C GLN A 371 -25.61 3.04 15.73
N LEU A 372 -25.27 3.48 14.52
CA LEU A 372 -26.18 4.20 13.64
C LEU A 372 -26.49 3.31 12.43
N MET A 373 -27.78 3.12 12.12
CA MET A 373 -28.19 2.28 11.00
C MET A 373 -29.07 3.06 10.03
N SER A 374 -28.78 2.95 8.73
CA SER A 374 -29.69 3.36 7.66
C SER A 374 -29.98 2.15 6.77
N THR A 375 -31.24 1.99 6.38
CA THR A 375 -31.68 0.84 5.58
C THR A 375 -31.96 1.28 4.14
N ASN A 376 -31.28 0.66 3.19
CA ASN A 376 -31.55 0.77 1.76
C ASN A 376 -32.34 -0.47 1.27
N ASP A 377 -32.67 -0.50 -0.03
CA ASP A 377 -33.49 -1.58 -0.62
C ASP A 377 -32.83 -2.97 -0.49
N ASN A 378 -31.51 -3.05 -0.70
CA ASN A 378 -30.75 -4.30 -0.67
C ASN A 378 -29.74 -4.40 0.49
N ASP A 379 -29.29 -3.29 1.06
CA ASP A 379 -28.21 -3.26 2.06
C ASP A 379 -28.59 -2.43 3.29
N ILE A 380 -27.96 -2.74 4.42
CA ILE A 380 -28.04 -1.97 5.66
C ILE A 380 -26.68 -1.29 5.86
N ASN A 381 -26.65 0.04 5.89
CA ASN A 381 -25.44 0.78 6.24
C ASN A 381 -25.41 0.92 7.75
N ILE A 382 -24.34 0.45 8.37
CA ILE A 382 -24.16 0.45 9.81
C ILE A 382 -22.85 1.17 10.10
N GLN A 383 -22.95 2.20 10.92
CA GLN A 383 -21.80 2.90 11.45
C GLN A 383 -21.60 2.47 12.91
N ILE A 384 -20.44 1.89 13.18
CA ILE A 384 -19.98 1.53 14.52
C ILE A 384 -18.66 2.27 14.72
N LEU A 385 -18.60 3.22 15.65
CA LEU A 385 -17.50 4.18 15.78
C LEU A 385 -17.39 5.09 14.54
N GLU A 386 -16.19 5.27 13.98
CA GLU A 386 -15.93 6.17 12.84
C GLU A 386 -16.16 5.48 11.48
N ASP A 387 -16.33 4.15 11.46
CA ASP A 387 -16.40 3.36 10.23
C ASP A 387 -17.84 3.02 9.84
N THR A 388 -18.18 3.27 8.57
CA THR A 388 -19.47 2.89 7.97
C THR A 388 -19.30 1.69 7.06
N HIS A 389 -20.08 0.63 7.30
CA HIS A 389 -20.03 -0.60 6.52
C HIS A 389 -21.41 -1.04 6.02
N HIS A 390 -21.42 -1.72 4.88
CA HIS A 390 -22.62 -2.25 4.24
C HIS A 390 -22.79 -3.71 4.64
N VAL A 391 -23.97 -4.08 5.15
CA VAL A 391 -24.36 -5.45 5.46
C VAL A 391 -25.47 -5.87 4.50
N ASP A 392 -25.29 -7.02 3.85
CA ASP A 392 -26.31 -7.57 2.95
C ASP A 392 -27.58 -7.93 3.75
N LYS A 393 -28.71 -7.33 3.35
CA LYS A 393 -30.01 -7.54 3.99
C LYS A 393 -30.53 -8.95 3.75
N LYS A 394 -30.09 -9.62 2.67
CA LYS A 394 -30.54 -10.97 2.29
C LYS A 394 -29.71 -12.05 2.96
N GLY A 395 -30.07 -12.33 4.21
CA GLY A 395 -29.52 -13.47 4.95
C GLY A 395 -28.26 -13.16 5.75
N LEU A 396 -27.84 -11.89 5.79
CA LEU A 396 -26.84 -11.36 6.73
C LEU A 396 -25.50 -12.12 6.70
N LYS A 397 -25.07 -12.53 5.50
CA LYS A 397 -23.86 -13.36 5.31
C LYS A 397 -22.62 -12.55 5.00
N SER A 398 -22.80 -11.39 4.37
CA SER A 398 -21.72 -10.54 3.90
C SER A 398 -21.77 -9.15 4.52
N CYS A 399 -20.58 -8.61 4.77
CA CYS A 399 -20.36 -7.25 5.21
C CYS A 399 -19.11 -6.69 4.53
N SER A 400 -19.10 -5.39 4.21
CA SER A 400 -17.94 -4.72 3.60
C SER A 400 -16.75 -4.55 4.56
N CYS A 401 -16.87 -4.91 5.83
CA CYS A 401 -15.78 -4.79 6.80
C CYS A 401 -14.73 -5.90 6.64
N HIS A 402 -13.49 -5.59 7.01
CA HIS A 402 -12.34 -6.49 6.89
C HIS A 402 -12.59 -7.86 7.55
N PHE A 403 -13.16 -7.88 8.76
CA PHE A 403 -13.37 -9.13 9.51
C PHE A 403 -14.24 -10.13 8.73
N ASN A 404 -15.38 -9.69 8.19
CA ASN A 404 -16.25 -10.58 7.44
C ASN A 404 -15.64 -10.97 6.09
N GLN A 405 -14.93 -10.06 5.41
CA GLN A 405 -14.23 -10.38 4.16
C GLN A 405 -13.09 -11.39 4.36
N ALA A 406 -12.40 -11.33 5.49
CA ALA A 406 -11.26 -12.21 5.80
C ALA A 406 -11.69 -13.59 6.28
N TYR A 407 -12.70 -13.66 7.16
CA TYR A 407 -13.08 -14.91 7.84
C TYR A 407 -14.40 -15.51 7.33
N GLY A 408 -15.23 -14.73 6.62
CA GLY A 408 -16.60 -15.11 6.27
C GLY A 408 -17.52 -15.27 7.47
N LEU A 409 -17.06 -14.91 8.68
CA LEU A 409 -17.81 -15.03 9.93
C LEU A 409 -18.65 -13.78 10.22
N PRO A 410 -19.72 -13.90 11.03
CA PRO A 410 -20.47 -12.74 11.51
C PRO A 410 -19.57 -11.75 12.24
N CYS A 411 -19.53 -10.50 11.76
CA CYS A 411 -18.75 -9.40 12.34
C CYS A 411 -19.60 -8.54 13.28
N ARG A 412 -18.97 -7.58 13.97
CA ARG A 412 -19.66 -6.60 14.83
C ARG A 412 -20.85 -5.88 14.17
N HIS A 413 -20.78 -5.63 12.86
CA HIS A 413 -21.85 -5.01 12.06
C HIS A 413 -23.04 -5.96 11.86
N ILE A 414 -22.78 -7.23 11.54
CA ILE A 414 -23.83 -8.25 11.42
C ILE A 414 -24.49 -8.48 12.79
N PHE A 415 -23.73 -8.49 13.87
CA PHE A 415 -24.27 -8.57 15.23
C PHE A 415 -25.12 -7.36 15.61
N ALA A 416 -24.74 -6.15 15.16
CA ALA A 416 -25.55 -4.95 15.36
C ALA A 416 -26.94 -5.09 14.70
N VAL A 417 -27.00 -5.60 13.46
CA VAL A 417 -28.29 -5.89 12.80
C VAL A 417 -29.08 -6.95 13.57
N LEU A 418 -28.43 -8.05 13.96
CA LEU A 418 -29.11 -9.15 14.68
C LEU A 418 -29.71 -8.69 16.00
N ASN A 419 -29.00 -7.82 16.73
CA ASN A 419 -29.49 -7.21 17.96
C ASN A 419 -30.68 -6.27 17.69
N ALA A 420 -30.57 -5.39 16.69
CA ALA A 420 -31.65 -4.49 16.30
C ALA A 420 -32.92 -5.23 15.84
N ASP A 421 -32.75 -6.34 15.12
CA ASP A 421 -33.83 -7.20 14.62
C ASP A 421 -34.33 -8.23 15.66
N ARG A 422 -33.71 -8.31 16.83
CA ARG A 422 -33.93 -9.34 17.87
C ARG A 422 -33.89 -10.77 17.32
N LYS A 423 -32.95 -11.07 16.42
CA LYS A 423 -32.77 -12.38 15.76
C LYS A 423 -31.55 -13.11 16.29
N GLY A 424 -31.68 -14.43 16.44
CA GLY A 424 -30.54 -15.30 16.71
C GLY A 424 -29.72 -15.59 15.45
N LEU A 425 -28.48 -16.03 15.65
CA LEU A 425 -27.61 -16.46 14.57
C LEU A 425 -28.13 -17.76 13.94
N ARG A 426 -28.24 -17.79 12.61
CA ARG A 426 -28.64 -19.00 11.87
C ARG A 426 -27.44 -19.73 11.28
N LYS A 427 -27.57 -21.04 11.10
CA LYS A 427 -26.48 -21.89 10.58
C LYS A 427 -25.99 -21.49 9.20
N GLU A 428 -26.88 -20.99 8.36
CA GLU A 428 -26.58 -20.60 6.98
C GLU A 428 -25.77 -19.29 6.89
N MET A 429 -25.63 -18.57 8.00
CA MET A 429 -24.81 -17.35 8.12
C MET A 429 -23.34 -17.67 8.36
N ILE A 430 -23.01 -18.94 8.65
CA ILE A 430 -21.64 -19.40 8.91
C ILE A 430 -21.19 -20.26 7.73
N PRO A 431 -19.99 -20.03 7.16
CA PRO A 431 -19.44 -20.88 6.12
C PRO A 431 -19.28 -22.34 6.57
N GLU A 432 -19.50 -23.31 5.68
CA GLU A 432 -19.52 -24.74 6.02
C GLU A 432 -18.25 -25.23 6.74
N HIS A 433 -17.09 -24.65 6.43
CA HIS A 433 -15.81 -25.03 7.05
C HIS A 433 -15.66 -24.56 8.51
N TRP A 434 -16.48 -23.61 8.95
CA TRP A 434 -16.55 -23.14 10.34
C TRP A 434 -17.67 -23.83 11.13
N GLN A 435 -18.57 -24.54 10.48
CA GLN A 435 -19.70 -25.20 11.13
C GLN A 435 -19.28 -26.49 11.84
N LYS A 436 -19.87 -26.77 13.00
CA LYS A 436 -19.84 -28.08 13.65
C LYS A 436 -20.58 -29.09 12.76
N ARG A 437 -19.89 -30.12 12.29
CA ARG A 437 -20.51 -31.27 11.60
C ARG A 437 -21.09 -32.21 12.64
N SER A 438 -22.42 -32.39 12.62
CA SER A 438 -23.14 -33.21 13.59
C SER A 438 -23.02 -34.72 13.33
N ASP A 439 -22.75 -35.13 12.09
CA ASP A 439 -22.78 -36.54 11.68
C ASP A 439 -21.52 -36.95 10.89
N LEU A 440 -20.37 -37.01 11.54
CA LEU A 440 -19.32 -37.94 11.14
C LEU A 440 -18.60 -38.43 12.41
N PRO A 441 -18.31 -39.74 12.53
CA PRO A 441 -17.40 -40.21 13.55
C PRO A 441 -16.10 -39.43 13.34
N SER A 442 -15.58 -38.89 14.44
CA SER A 442 -14.31 -38.20 14.55
C SER A 442 -13.28 -38.66 13.49
N HIS A 443 -13.29 -38.07 12.30
CA HIS A 443 -12.11 -37.97 11.44
C HIS A 443 -11.23 -36.87 12.02
N SER A 444 -10.92 -37.03 13.31
CA SER A 444 -9.84 -36.36 14.00
C SER A 444 -8.58 -36.88 13.36
N ASN A 445 -7.98 -36.15 12.41
CA ASN A 445 -6.56 -36.32 12.07
C ASN A 445 -6.07 -37.78 11.95
N ASP A 446 -6.95 -38.73 11.59
CA ASP A 446 -6.72 -40.13 12.00
C ASP A 446 -5.62 -40.74 11.14
N GLY A 447 -5.46 -40.27 9.90
CA GLY A 447 -4.28 -40.61 9.09
C GLY A 447 -2.95 -40.17 9.70
N LEU A 448 -2.89 -39.05 10.44
CA LEU A 448 -1.67 -38.61 11.12
C LEU A 448 -1.51 -39.31 12.49
N LEU A 449 -2.62 -39.50 13.21
CA LEU A 449 -2.65 -40.16 14.52
C LEU A 449 -2.45 -41.68 14.43
N ASP A 450 -2.82 -42.32 13.33
CA ASP A 450 -2.63 -43.75 13.06
C ASP A 450 -1.20 -44.05 12.63
N VAL A 451 -0.59 -43.16 11.83
CA VAL A 451 0.85 -43.18 11.57
C VAL A 451 1.63 -43.05 12.87
N LEU A 452 1.19 -42.20 13.80
CA LEU A 452 1.84 -42.01 15.10
C LEU A 452 1.55 -43.13 16.12
N ARG A 453 0.36 -43.74 16.09
CA ARG A 453 -0.01 -44.90 16.92
C ARG A 453 0.80 -46.15 16.60
N SER A 454 1.28 -46.27 15.36
CA SER A 454 2.14 -47.38 14.93
C SER A 454 3.55 -47.33 15.53
N SER A 455 3.98 -46.18 16.06
CA SER A 455 5.23 -46.07 16.82
C SER A 455 4.92 -46.14 18.31
N GLY A 456 5.30 -47.27 18.92
CA GLY A 456 4.98 -47.59 20.31
C GLY A 456 5.29 -46.50 21.34
N ASP A 457 4.44 -46.51 22.37
CA ASP A 457 4.55 -45.84 23.67
C ASP A 457 4.84 -44.33 23.67
N ASN A 458 3.80 -43.51 23.50
CA ASN A 458 3.97 -42.05 23.46
C ASN A 458 2.70 -41.25 23.83
N SER A 459 2.03 -41.62 24.92
CA SER A 459 0.92 -40.84 25.51
C SER A 459 1.28 -39.36 25.73
N GLU A 460 2.53 -39.11 26.17
CA GLU A 460 3.05 -37.76 26.40
C GLU A 460 3.26 -36.96 25.10
N LYS A 461 3.75 -37.59 24.01
CA LYS A 461 3.83 -36.91 22.71
C LYS A 461 2.45 -36.61 22.16
N LEU A 462 1.47 -37.50 22.32
CA LEU A 462 0.10 -37.26 21.88
C LEU A 462 -0.51 -36.05 22.61
N LEU A 463 -0.25 -35.93 23.92
CA LEU A 463 -0.63 -34.78 24.73
C LEU A 463 0.08 -33.48 24.29
N ARG A 464 1.39 -33.53 24.04
CA ARG A 464 2.15 -32.37 23.54
C ARG A 464 1.70 -31.93 22.16
N ILE A 465 1.40 -32.87 21.26
CA ILE A 465 0.88 -32.59 19.93
C ILE A 465 -0.50 -31.94 20.04
N LYS A 466 -1.41 -32.47 20.88
CA LYS A 466 -2.71 -31.83 21.12
C LYS A 466 -2.57 -30.42 21.70
N ALA A 467 -1.62 -30.21 22.63
CA ALA A 467 -1.34 -28.89 23.19
C ALA A 467 -0.78 -27.91 22.16
N LEU A 468 0.17 -28.35 21.33
CA LEU A 468 0.74 -27.56 20.23
C LEU A 468 -0.32 -27.21 19.18
N THR A 469 -1.14 -28.18 18.76
CA THR A 469 -2.25 -27.92 17.83
C THR A 469 -3.22 -26.90 18.41
N LYS A 470 -3.55 -26.98 19.71
CA LYS A 470 -4.40 -25.99 20.37
C LYS A 470 -3.77 -24.60 20.42
N GLN A 471 -2.46 -24.50 20.66
CA GLN A 471 -1.73 -23.23 20.65
C GLN A 471 -1.63 -22.63 19.25
N ILE A 472 -1.37 -23.45 18.23
CA ILE A 472 -1.33 -23.02 16.82
C ILE A 472 -2.70 -22.52 16.37
N SER A 473 -3.79 -23.22 16.71
CA SER A 473 -5.15 -22.76 16.41
C SER A 473 -5.49 -21.43 17.09
N ARG A 474 -5.05 -21.20 18.33
CA ARG A 474 -5.21 -19.91 19.02
C ARG A 474 -4.37 -18.80 18.40
N LEU A 475 -3.14 -19.09 17.99
CA LEU A 475 -2.27 -18.15 17.26
C LEU A 475 -2.89 -17.76 15.91
N LEU A 476 -3.42 -18.73 15.17
CA LEU A 476 -4.13 -18.51 13.91
C LEU A 476 -5.41 -17.68 14.10
N ALA A 477 -6.11 -17.85 15.23
CA ALA A 477 -7.29 -17.05 15.56
C ALA A 477 -6.94 -15.62 15.98
N GLN A 478 -5.72 -15.35 16.49
CA GLN A 478 -5.32 -14.03 16.99
C GLN A 478 -4.46 -13.22 16.00
N CYS A 479 -3.96 -13.86 14.94
CA CYS A 479 -3.10 -13.22 13.97
C CYS A 479 -3.87 -12.91 12.68
N ASN A 480 -3.79 -11.66 12.21
CA ASN A 480 -4.17 -11.37 10.82
C ASN A 480 -3.22 -12.09 9.85
N SER A 481 -3.61 -12.19 8.57
CA SER A 481 -2.83 -12.92 7.56
C SER A 481 -1.37 -12.45 7.46
N MET A 482 -1.11 -11.16 7.67
CA MET A 482 0.24 -10.58 7.60
C MET A 482 1.10 -10.98 8.80
N GLU A 483 0.56 -10.87 10.00
CA GLU A 483 1.20 -11.28 11.27
C GLU A 483 1.48 -12.79 11.27
N PHE A 484 0.52 -13.59 10.77
CA PHE A 484 0.70 -15.03 10.64
C PHE A 484 1.83 -15.37 9.66
N GLN A 485 1.85 -14.77 8.47
CA GLN A 485 2.92 -15.02 7.48
C GLN A 485 4.28 -14.57 7.99
N HIS A 486 4.36 -13.44 8.71
CA HIS A 486 5.60 -12.98 9.33
C HIS A 486 6.10 -14.00 10.36
N ARG A 487 5.26 -14.37 11.33
CA ARG A 487 5.63 -15.33 12.39
C ARG A 487 5.93 -16.72 11.83
N TYR A 488 5.17 -17.18 10.83
CA TYR A 488 5.41 -18.43 10.13
C TYR A 488 6.75 -18.41 9.38
N SER A 489 7.07 -17.31 8.67
CA SER A 489 8.37 -17.14 8.01
C SER A 489 9.52 -17.17 9.01
N THR A 490 9.38 -16.48 10.15
CA THR A 490 10.39 -16.49 11.22
C THR A 490 10.58 -17.89 11.82
N LEU A 491 9.49 -18.61 12.10
CA LEU A 491 9.55 -19.99 12.59
C LEU A 491 10.18 -20.93 11.55
N ARG A 492 9.88 -20.72 10.27
CA ARG A 492 10.46 -21.48 9.17
C ARG A 492 11.95 -21.22 9.04
N GLU A 493 12.40 -19.97 9.13
CA GLU A 493 13.82 -19.63 9.17
C GLU A 493 14.53 -20.26 10.38
N LEU A 494 13.92 -20.23 11.57
CA LEU A 494 14.47 -20.90 12.75
C LEU A 494 14.54 -22.43 12.58
N ALA A 495 13.51 -23.03 11.98
CA ALA A 495 13.51 -24.45 11.67
C ALA A 495 14.57 -24.80 10.61
N ASP A 496 14.64 -24.05 9.50
CA ASP A 496 15.62 -24.28 8.43
C ASP A 496 17.07 -24.12 8.95
N ASN A 497 17.30 -23.27 9.96
CA ASN A 497 18.60 -23.15 10.64
C ASN A 497 18.91 -24.31 11.60
N TRP A 498 17.89 -24.94 12.20
CA TRP A 498 18.08 -26.00 13.20
C TRP A 498 18.09 -27.41 12.59
N ILE A 499 17.24 -27.68 11.60
CA ILE A 499 17.07 -28.99 10.97
C ILE A 499 17.50 -29.03 9.49
N GLY A 500 18.00 -27.92 8.95
CA GLY A 500 18.32 -27.78 7.53
C GLY A 500 17.08 -27.45 6.68
N PRO A 501 17.26 -27.08 5.40
CA PRO A 501 16.15 -26.66 4.54
C PRO A 501 15.06 -27.73 4.49
N TYR A 502 13.81 -27.37 4.81
CA TYR A 502 12.68 -28.30 4.90
C TYR A 502 12.44 -29.15 3.62
N LEU A 503 12.95 -28.69 2.46
CA LEU A 503 12.94 -29.42 1.18
C LEU A 503 13.89 -30.64 1.13
N GLN A 504 14.82 -30.77 2.08
CA GLN A 504 15.77 -31.88 2.19
C GLN A 504 15.36 -32.92 3.24
N VAL A 505 14.37 -32.62 4.09
CA VAL A 505 13.84 -33.58 5.05
C VAL A 505 12.87 -34.51 4.32
N LYS A 506 13.37 -35.64 3.81
CA LYS A 506 12.51 -36.77 3.43
C LYS A 506 11.84 -37.28 4.69
N LEU A 507 10.53 -37.06 4.82
CA LEU A 507 9.67 -37.81 5.75
C LEU A 507 9.50 -39.25 5.28
#